data_AF-A0A951KTT0-F1
#
_entry.id   AF-A0A951KTT0-F1
#
_cell.length_a   1.000
_cell.length_b   1.000
_cell.length_c   1.000
_cell.angle_alpha   90.00
_cell.angle_beta   90.00
_cell.angle_gamma   90.00
#
_symmetry.space_group_name_H-M   'P 1'
#
loop_
_entity.id
_entity.type
_entity.pdbx_description
1 polymer ?
#
loop_
_entity_poly.entity_id
_entity_poly.type
_entity_poly.pdbx_seq_one_letter_code
_entity_poly.pdbx_strand_id
1 'polypeptide(L)'
;MTRIELCDTTLRDGMQGEGMSLSAQEKLRVAHRLDELGIDVIEAGFPSSNPKEIELFDLLSRETFRHAQIAAFGMTRRRGTKAEQDPGLRVLADSGAPVCTIVGKTWGLHLEKVVKVDREENLQMISESVAF
;
A
#
# COMPACT_ATOMS: atom_id res chain seq x y z
N MET A 1 14.38 22.15 15.11
CA MET A 1 14.92 21.35 13.97
C MET A 1 13.74 20.76 13.22
N THR A 2 13.80 20.72 11.90
CA THR A 2 12.79 20.06 11.06
C THR A 2 13.01 18.55 11.10
N ARG A 3 11.97 17.78 11.40
CA ARG A 3 12.02 16.30 11.32
C ARG A 3 11.88 15.89 9.85
N ILE A 4 12.76 15.02 9.38
CA ILE A 4 12.67 14.36 8.08
C ILE A 4 12.35 12.90 8.36
N GLU A 5 11.33 12.37 7.69
CA GLU A 5 10.94 10.97 7.78
C GLU A 5 11.36 10.22 6.51
N LEU A 6 11.93 9.04 6.68
CA LEU A 6 12.36 8.17 5.58
C LEU A 6 11.26 7.14 5.31
N CYS A 7 10.73 7.16 4.09
CA CYS A 7 9.81 6.15 3.59
C CYS A 7 10.53 5.29 2.54
N ASP A 8 10.71 4.00 2.83
CA ASP A 8 11.33 3.04 1.92
C ASP A 8 10.26 2.22 1.19
N THR A 9 10.41 2.12 -0.13
CA THR A 9 9.48 1.38 -1.01
C THR A 9 10.16 0.18 -1.68
N THR A 10 11.27 -0.33 -1.14
CA THR A 10 12.03 -1.46 -1.70
C THR A 10 11.17 -2.70 -1.84
N LEU A 11 10.33 -2.99 -0.83
CA LEU A 11 9.48 -4.18 -0.79
C LEU A 11 8.22 -4.11 -1.67
N ARG A 12 7.84 -2.91 -2.11
CA ARG A 12 6.69 -2.67 -3.00
C ARG A 12 7.14 -2.25 -4.39
N ASP A 13 7.63 -1.02 -4.54
CA ASP A 13 8.04 -0.45 -5.84
C ASP A 13 9.31 -1.12 -6.37
N GLY A 14 10.29 -1.34 -5.48
CA GLY A 14 11.55 -2.00 -5.83
C GLY A 14 11.40 -3.46 -6.29
N MET A 15 10.26 -4.08 -5.97
CA MET A 15 9.92 -5.45 -6.38
C MET A 15 9.17 -5.54 -7.72
N GLN A 16 8.84 -4.43 -8.37
CA GLN A 16 8.15 -4.46 -9.67
C GLN A 16 9.09 -4.71 -10.86
N GLY A 17 10.40 -4.76 -10.63
CA GLY A 17 11.40 -5.05 -11.66
C GLY A 17 11.36 -6.50 -12.14
N GLU A 18 11.64 -6.72 -13.42
CA GLU A 18 11.71 -8.06 -14.00
C GLU A 18 12.77 -8.91 -13.28
N GLY A 19 12.43 -10.15 -12.94
CA GLY A 19 13.31 -11.06 -12.21
C GLY A 19 13.38 -10.84 -10.69
N MET A 20 12.73 -9.80 -10.16
CA MET A 20 12.63 -9.58 -8.71
C MET A 20 11.46 -10.37 -8.14
N SER A 21 11.76 -11.47 -7.44
CA SER A 21 10.75 -12.25 -6.72
C SER A 21 11.33 -12.75 -5.40
N LEU A 22 10.89 -12.13 -4.31
CA LEU A 22 11.13 -12.62 -2.96
C LEU A 22 9.92 -13.42 -2.46
N SER A 23 10.18 -14.47 -1.69
CA SER A 23 9.20 -15.13 -0.82
C SER A 23 8.75 -14.20 0.31
N ALA A 24 7.62 -14.51 0.94
CA ALA A 24 7.12 -13.73 2.07
C ALA A 24 8.15 -13.69 3.22
N GLN A 25 8.84 -14.80 3.49
CA GLN A 25 9.88 -14.87 4.51
C GLN A 25 11.13 -14.04 4.13
N GLU A 26 11.50 -13.97 2.86
CA GLU A 26 12.59 -13.10 2.39
C GLU A 26 12.23 -11.63 2.56
N LYS A 27 11.00 -11.24 2.18
CA LYS A 27 10.49 -9.87 2.38
C LYS A 27 10.48 -9.49 3.87
N LEU A 28 10.04 -10.40 4.75
CA LEU A 28 10.06 -10.15 6.19
C LEU A 28 11.48 -9.90 6.72
N ARG A 29 12.47 -10.66 6.26
CA ARG A 29 13.88 -10.42 6.63
C ARG A 29 14.36 -9.05 6.17
N VAL A 30 14.00 -8.63 4.96
CA VAL A 30 14.35 -7.29 4.46
C VAL A 30 13.66 -6.21 5.28
N ALA A 31 12.38 -6.37 5.65
CA ALA A 31 11.68 -5.41 6.51
C ALA A 31 12.41 -5.19 7.85
N HIS A 32 12.86 -6.28 8.50
CA HIS A 32 13.66 -6.17 9.72
C HIS A 32 15.01 -5.47 9.50
N ARG A 33 15.65 -5.67 8.35
CA ARG A 33 16.89 -4.93 8.01
C ARG A 33 16.64 -3.44 7.77
N LEU A 34 15.51 -3.07 7.19
CA LEU A 34 15.13 -1.68 7.00
C LEU A 34 14.80 -1.00 8.35
N ASP A 35 14.18 -1.73 9.28
CA ASP A 35 13.97 -1.27 10.66
C ASP A 35 15.30 -1.05 11.40
N GLU A 36 16.24 -1.99 11.30
CA GLU A 36 17.59 -1.86 11.85
C GLU A 36 18.37 -0.67 11.25
N LEU A 37 18.11 -0.32 9.99
CA LEU A 37 18.71 0.82 9.30
C LEU A 37 18.16 2.16 9.79
N GLY A 38 17.02 2.17 10.49
CA GLY A 38 16.37 3.39 10.97
C GLY A 38 15.43 4.03 9.94
N ILE A 39 14.75 3.22 9.12
CA ILE A 39 13.68 3.71 8.24
C ILE A 39 12.40 3.95 9.04
N ASP A 40 11.80 5.14 8.93
CA ASP A 40 10.58 5.49 9.67
C ASP A 40 9.34 4.72 9.16
N VAL A 41 9.21 4.57 7.84
CA VAL A 41 8.06 3.89 7.20
C VAL A 41 8.55 2.91 6.13
N ILE A 42 8.09 1.67 6.22
CA ILE A 42 8.39 0.61 5.24
C ILE A 42 7.11 0.27 4.48
N GLU A 43 7.04 0.61 3.20
CA GLU A 43 5.97 0.18 2.32
C GLU A 43 6.18 -1.30 1.92
N ALA A 44 5.59 -2.19 2.70
CA ALA A 44 5.93 -3.61 2.69
C ALA A 44 5.33 -4.39 1.53
N GLY A 45 4.25 -3.89 0.91
CA GLY A 45 3.60 -4.60 -0.18
C GLY A 45 2.18 -4.17 -0.48
N PHE A 46 1.51 -4.94 -1.34
CA PHE A 46 0.12 -4.72 -1.77
C PHE A 46 -0.73 -5.95 -1.37
N PRO A 47 -1.39 -5.91 -0.19
CA PRO A 47 -2.12 -7.05 0.38
C PRO A 47 -3.13 -7.69 -0.58
N SER A 48 -3.87 -6.88 -1.36
CA SER A 48 -4.92 -7.39 -2.24
C SER A 48 -4.43 -7.89 -3.61
N SER A 49 -3.11 -7.93 -3.86
CA SER A 49 -2.59 -8.18 -5.22
C SER A 49 -2.41 -9.67 -5.53
N ASN A 50 -1.90 -10.47 -4.60
CA ASN A 50 -1.65 -11.91 -4.81
C ASN A 50 -1.48 -12.67 -3.47
N PRO A 51 -1.57 -14.03 -3.45
CA PRO A 51 -1.47 -14.81 -2.22
C PRO A 51 -0.18 -14.64 -1.41
N LYS A 52 0.95 -14.35 -2.05
CA LYS A 52 2.23 -14.14 -1.33
C LYS A 52 2.20 -12.85 -0.52
N GLU A 53 1.48 -11.83 -0.98
CA GLU A 53 1.31 -10.58 -0.23
C GLU A 53 0.40 -10.80 0.97
N ILE A 54 -0.67 -11.59 0.83
CA ILE A 54 -1.51 -11.98 1.98
C ILE A 54 -0.66 -12.71 3.03
N GLU A 55 0.18 -13.67 2.61
CA GLU A 55 1.10 -14.37 3.50
C GLU A 55 2.08 -13.41 4.18
N LEU A 56 2.65 -12.44 3.45
CA LEU A 56 3.53 -11.42 4.04
C LEU A 56 2.83 -10.61 5.13
N PHE A 57 1.61 -10.13 4.89
CA PHE A 57 0.89 -9.33 5.89
C PHE A 57 0.44 -10.17 7.10
N ASP A 58 0.11 -11.46 6.92
CA ASP A 58 -0.09 -12.38 8.04
C ASP A 58 1.20 -12.53 8.88
N LEU A 59 2.36 -12.67 8.24
CA LEU A 59 3.64 -12.71 8.94
C LEU A 59 3.93 -11.39 9.68
N LEU A 60 3.81 -10.25 9.00
CA LEU A 60 4.06 -8.92 9.58
C LEU A 60 3.16 -8.63 10.78
N SER A 61 1.91 -9.13 10.78
CA SER A 61 0.98 -8.96 11.90
C SER A 61 1.46 -9.62 13.21
N ARG A 62 2.40 -10.56 13.13
CA ARG A 62 2.95 -11.33 14.26
C ARG A 62 4.30 -10.79 14.74
N GLU A 63 4.80 -9.76 14.08
CA GLU A 63 6.13 -9.22 14.27
C GLU A 63 6.08 -7.88 15.00
N THR A 64 7.19 -7.47 15.60
CA THR A 64 7.31 -6.17 16.27
C THR A 64 8.56 -5.48 15.77
N PHE A 65 8.39 -4.30 15.19
CA PHE A 65 9.46 -3.43 14.72
C PHE A 65 9.85 -2.45 15.81
N ARG A 66 11.14 -2.13 15.90
CA ARG A 66 11.67 -1.25 16.96
C ARG A 66 11.48 0.22 16.64
N HIS A 67 11.48 0.56 15.36
CA HIS A 67 11.48 1.93 14.87
C HIS A 67 10.46 2.14 13.76
N ALA A 68 10.47 1.29 12.74
CA ALA A 68 9.68 1.43 11.53
C ALA A 68 8.19 1.18 11.76
N GLN A 69 7.35 1.95 11.07
CA GLN A 69 5.95 1.62 10.85
C GLN A 69 5.78 0.91 9.51
N ILE A 70 4.99 -0.17 9.51
CA ILE A 70 4.64 -0.87 8.28
C ILE A 70 3.52 -0.11 7.57
N ALA A 71 3.70 0.13 6.27
CA ALA A 71 2.70 0.66 5.38
C ALA A 71 2.19 -0.40 4.39
N ALA A 72 0.87 -0.52 4.30
CA ALA A 72 0.20 -1.31 3.27
C ALA A 72 -0.16 -0.42 2.08
N PHE A 73 0.19 -0.86 0.87
CA PHE A 73 -0.18 -0.16 -0.35
C PHE A 73 -1.54 -0.63 -0.87
N GLY A 74 -2.37 0.32 -1.30
CA GLY A 74 -3.63 0.08 -1.96
C GLY A 74 -4.00 1.18 -2.93
N MET A 75 -5.20 1.05 -3.50
CA MET A 75 -5.72 1.97 -4.51
C MET A 75 -7.05 2.54 -4.01
N THR A 76 -7.45 3.69 -4.55
CA THR A 76 -8.82 4.19 -4.38
C THR A 76 -9.85 3.15 -4.86
N ARG A 77 -11.08 3.23 -4.34
CA ARG A 77 -12.23 2.41 -4.77
C ARG A 77 -12.35 2.37 -6.29
N ARG A 78 -12.86 1.26 -6.82
CA ARG A 78 -13.16 1.14 -8.25
C ARG A 78 -14.33 2.04 -8.65
N ARG A 79 -14.28 2.56 -9.88
CA ARG A 79 -15.40 3.28 -10.49
C ARG A 79 -16.67 2.42 -10.44
N GLY A 80 -17.79 3.02 -10.03
CA GLY A 80 -19.09 2.36 -9.97
C GLY A 80 -19.26 1.39 -8.79
N THR A 81 -18.29 1.37 -7.86
CA THR A 81 -18.38 0.61 -6.59
C THR A 81 -18.36 1.61 -5.44
N LYS A 82 -19.13 1.37 -4.38
CA LYS A 82 -19.04 2.14 -3.13
C LYS A 82 -17.80 1.71 -2.34
N ALA A 83 -17.18 2.60 -1.56
CA ALA A 83 -15.99 2.25 -0.78
C ALA A 83 -16.19 1.01 0.12
N GLU A 84 -17.33 0.94 0.82
CA GLU A 84 -17.71 -0.21 1.69
C GLU A 84 -17.86 -1.55 0.94
N GLN A 85 -18.00 -1.51 -0.39
CA GLN A 85 -18.17 -2.68 -1.24
C GLN A 85 -16.90 -2.98 -2.05
N ASP A 86 -15.87 -2.12 -1.97
CA ASP A 86 -14.63 -2.36 -2.68
C ASP A 86 -13.79 -3.42 -1.95
N PRO A 87 -13.53 -4.58 -2.58
CA PRO A 87 -12.78 -5.65 -1.93
C PRO A 87 -11.31 -5.27 -1.68
N GLY A 88 -10.74 -4.36 -2.47
CA GLY A 88 -9.37 -3.89 -2.29
C GLY A 88 -9.25 -3.00 -1.06
N LEU A 89 -10.21 -2.09 -0.86
CA LEU A 89 -10.25 -1.27 0.36
C LEU A 89 -10.50 -2.11 1.61
N ARG A 90 -11.41 -3.09 1.57
CA ARG A 90 -11.62 -3.99 2.71
C ARG A 90 -10.35 -4.74 3.08
N VAL A 91 -9.66 -5.35 2.09
CA VAL A 91 -8.40 -6.05 2.35
C VAL A 91 -7.29 -5.09 2.86
N LEU A 92 -7.27 -3.85 2.38
CA LEU A 92 -6.34 -2.83 2.90
C LEU A 92 -6.62 -2.49 4.36
N ALA A 93 -7.88 -2.23 4.72
CA ALA A 93 -8.30 -1.94 6.08
C ALA A 93 -8.06 -3.13 7.03
N ASP A 94 -8.30 -4.35 6.54
CA ASP A 94 -8.10 -5.59 7.30
C ASP A 94 -6.63 -6.04 7.36
N SER A 95 -5.69 -5.33 6.69
CA SER A 95 -4.27 -5.73 6.62
C SER A 95 -3.53 -5.65 7.95
N GLY A 96 -4.07 -4.91 8.92
CA GLY A 96 -3.46 -4.67 10.22
C GLY A 96 -2.24 -3.74 10.18
N ALA A 97 -1.88 -3.19 9.01
CA ALA A 97 -0.78 -2.23 8.91
C ALA A 97 -1.16 -0.89 9.57
N PRO A 98 -0.27 -0.29 10.39
CA PRO A 98 -0.56 0.99 11.05
C PRO A 98 -0.62 2.17 10.08
N VAL A 99 -0.06 2.04 8.87
CA VAL A 99 -0.07 3.06 7.83
C VAL A 99 -0.65 2.49 6.55
N CYS A 100 -1.45 3.28 5.82
CA CYS A 100 -1.97 2.93 4.51
C CYS A 100 -1.49 3.94 3.46
N THR A 101 -0.80 3.46 2.43
CA THR A 101 -0.49 4.24 1.23
C THR A 101 -1.59 4.00 0.19
N ILE A 102 -2.34 5.03 -0.18
CA ILE A 102 -3.40 4.93 -1.19
C ILE A 102 -3.00 5.70 -2.44
N VAL A 103 -3.03 5.03 -3.60
CA VAL A 103 -2.81 5.69 -4.90
C VAL A 103 -4.15 6.01 -5.59
N GLY A 104 -4.25 7.24 -6.10
CA GLY A 104 -5.34 7.71 -6.97
C GLY A 104 -4.77 8.50 -8.15
N LYS A 105 -5.31 8.29 -9.36
CA LYS A 105 -4.86 9.03 -10.55
C LYS A 105 -5.46 10.44 -10.53
N THR A 106 -4.64 11.45 -10.80
CA THR A 106 -5.07 12.87 -10.75
C THR A 106 -4.89 13.62 -12.07
N TRP A 107 -4.12 13.07 -13.01
CA TRP A 107 -3.93 13.68 -14.33
C TRP A 107 -5.18 13.52 -15.20
N GLY A 108 -5.69 14.62 -15.76
CA GLY A 108 -6.91 14.61 -16.59
C GLY A 108 -6.90 13.59 -17.73
N LEU A 109 -5.76 13.39 -18.41
CA LEU A 109 -5.63 12.38 -19.46
C LEU A 109 -5.87 10.96 -18.93
N HIS A 110 -5.38 10.66 -17.71
CA HIS A 110 -5.63 9.39 -17.06
C HIS A 110 -7.10 9.23 -16.64
N LEU A 111 -7.75 10.30 -16.20
CA LEU A 111 -9.17 10.27 -15.88
C LEU A 111 -10.00 9.95 -17.11
N GLU A 112 -9.68 10.56 -18.26
CA GLU A 112 -10.40 10.33 -19.51
C GLU A 112 -10.12 8.93 -20.11
N LYS A 113 -8.85 8.55 -20.23
CA LYS A 113 -8.44 7.37 -21.01
C LYS A 113 -8.35 6.08 -20.20
N VAL A 114 -7.97 6.16 -18.93
CA VAL A 114 -7.67 5.00 -18.09
C VAL A 114 -8.81 4.71 -17.12
N VAL A 115 -9.14 5.67 -16.26
CA VAL A 115 -10.18 5.50 -15.25
C VAL A 115 -11.57 5.62 -15.87
N LYS A 116 -11.71 6.50 -16.88
CA LYS A 116 -12.93 6.93 -17.58
C LYS A 116 -14.02 7.42 -16.61
N VAL A 117 -13.67 8.45 -15.85
CA VAL A 117 -14.54 9.22 -14.95
C VAL A 117 -14.32 10.70 -15.19
N ASP A 118 -15.29 11.53 -14.81
CA ASP A 118 -15.08 12.97 -14.71
C ASP A 118 -14.30 13.32 -13.42
N ARG A 119 -13.99 14.61 -13.27
CA ARG A 119 -13.25 15.12 -12.12
C ARG A 119 -14.02 14.98 -10.80
N GLU A 120 -15.34 15.13 -10.85
CA GLU A 120 -16.18 15.11 -9.65
C GLU A 120 -16.24 13.70 -9.06
N GLU A 121 -16.54 12.70 -9.90
CA GLU A 121 -16.48 11.29 -9.51
C GLU A 121 -15.07 10.92 -9.03
N ASN A 122 -13.99 11.40 -9.68
CA ASN A 122 -12.63 11.11 -9.21
C ASN A 122 -12.35 11.68 -7.81
N LEU A 123 -12.85 12.87 -7.49
CA LEU A 123 -12.72 13.46 -6.16
C LEU A 123 -13.55 12.68 -5.13
N GLN A 124 -14.76 12.23 -5.49
CA GLN A 124 -15.58 11.37 -4.64
C GLN A 124 -14.89 10.02 -4.39
N MET A 125 -14.32 9.40 -5.43
CA MET A 125 -13.53 8.17 -5.30
C MET A 125 -12.38 8.33 -4.31
N ILE A 126 -11.61 9.43 -4.39
CA ILE A 126 -10.51 9.69 -3.46
C ILE A 126 -11.04 9.90 -2.03
N SER A 127 -12.04 10.78 -1.87
CA SER A 127 -12.61 11.12 -0.57
C SER A 127 -13.19 9.91 0.15
N GLU A 128 -13.99 9.10 -0.54
CA GLU A 128 -14.64 7.93 0.05
C GLU A 128 -13.63 6.81 0.37
N SER A 129 -12.54 6.71 -0.39
CA SER A 129 -11.49 5.72 -0.10
C SER A 129 -10.67 6.06 1.13
N VAL A 130 -10.46 7.35 1.40
CA VAL A 130 -9.73 7.82 2.59
C VAL A 130 -10.62 7.82 3.83
N ALA A 131 -11.93 7.99 3.66
CA ALA A 131 -12.90 8.00 4.76
C ALA A 131 -13.30 6.59 5.23
N PHE A 132 -13.12 5.57 4.41
CA PHE A 132 -13.36 4.16 4.73
C PHE A 132 -12.25 3.62 5.63
#